data_AF-A0A7J9VJV2-F1
#
_entry.id   AF-A0A7J9VJV2-F1
#
_cell.length_a   1.000
_cell.length_b   1.000
_cell.length_c   1.000
_cell.angle_alpha   90.00
_cell.angle_beta   90.00
_cell.angle_gamma   90.00
#
_symmetry.space_group_name_H-M   'P 1'
#
loop_
_entity.id
_entity.type
_entity.pdbx_description
1 polymer ?
#
loop_
_entity_poly.entity_id
_entity_poly.type
_entity_poly.pdbx_seq_one_letter_code
_entity_poly.pdbx_strand_id
1 'polypeptide(L)'
;MSNVVPFPSPARPSYRRPRRADVMTYRVGVALEGTAEPLWRTLELASDMFLDDVHAVIQVAMGWTDSHLHRFASGPAYYSRESEFYLMPFEIDEGEQGEPEHTVRLDEVLVEPGDVLFYCYDFGDDWQHVIRLEEVTSRSGSAPRAVCIGGEGPSPAEDCGGVHGYDLLVAANDPAHPRYAESRAEYAEIFGAEVDPAWSAPTPSDEDVVNRAIGRLALDAPAVSELPARLVQLHEAIRFMPAQRALRQLLSDAGLDEPTEIAPDDAARMVARYTWLLNRVGDDGIALTSAGYLPPVHVKAAVT
;
A
#
# COMPACT_ATOMS: atom_id res chain seq x y z
N MET A 1 3.80 29.59 -31.89
CA MET A 1 4.56 28.54 -32.60
C MET A 1 4.60 27.32 -31.70
N SER A 2 3.81 26.29 -31.99
CA SER A 2 4.12 24.93 -31.54
C SER A 2 3.61 23.98 -32.62
N ASN A 3 4.32 23.97 -33.74
CA ASN A 3 4.14 23.00 -34.83
C ASN A 3 5.02 21.77 -34.51
N VAL A 4 4.79 21.14 -33.36
CA VAL A 4 5.35 19.81 -33.12
C VAL A 4 4.23 18.83 -33.48
N VAL A 5 4.34 18.24 -34.67
CA VAL A 5 3.54 17.05 -35.00
C VAL A 5 4.18 15.91 -34.21
N PRO A 6 3.50 15.30 -33.23
CA PRO A 6 4.07 14.17 -32.52
C PRO A 6 4.33 13.06 -33.53
N PHE A 7 5.55 12.52 -33.52
CA PHE A 7 5.82 11.30 -34.27
C PHE A 7 4.89 10.22 -33.73
N PRO A 8 4.14 9.52 -34.60
CA PRO A 8 3.34 8.40 -34.15
C PRO A 8 4.30 7.31 -33.63
N SER A 9 4.44 7.23 -32.31
CA SER A 9 5.06 6.07 -31.69
C SER A 9 4.09 4.89 -31.87
N PRO A 10 4.54 3.75 -32.42
CA PRO A 10 3.72 2.56 -32.42
C PRO A 10 3.34 2.24 -30.98
N ALA A 11 2.09 1.78 -30.77
CA ALA A 11 1.66 1.26 -29.48
C ALA A 11 2.66 0.18 -29.06
N ARG A 12 3.31 0.39 -27.91
CA ARG A 12 4.28 -0.58 -27.41
C ARG A 12 3.52 -1.85 -27.07
N PRO A 13 4.04 -3.04 -27.42
CA PRO A 13 3.45 -4.28 -26.96
C PRO A 13 3.46 -4.28 -25.43
N SER A 14 2.33 -4.63 -24.82
CA SER A 14 2.23 -4.74 -23.37
C SER A 14 2.97 -6.00 -22.91
N TYR A 15 3.68 -5.91 -21.79
CA TYR A 15 4.29 -7.05 -21.12
C TYR A 15 3.29 -7.79 -20.23
N ARG A 16 2.10 -7.23 -20.03
CA ARG A 16 1.01 -7.86 -19.28
C ARG A 16 0.44 -9.06 -20.02
N ARG A 17 0.17 -10.10 -19.26
CA ARG A 17 -0.49 -11.33 -19.69
C ARG A 17 -1.90 -11.40 -19.08
N PRO A 18 -2.81 -12.24 -19.61
CA PRO A 18 -4.15 -12.39 -19.04
C PRO A 18 -4.12 -12.82 -17.58
N ARG A 19 -5.00 -12.24 -16.76
CA ARG A 19 -5.19 -12.61 -15.34
C ARG A 19 -5.48 -14.10 -15.19
N ARG A 20 -4.99 -14.69 -14.09
CA ARG A 20 -5.33 -16.06 -13.73
C ARG A 20 -6.79 -16.14 -13.30
N ALA A 21 -7.42 -17.27 -13.62
CA ALA A 21 -8.76 -17.59 -13.15
C ALA A 21 -8.77 -17.92 -11.64
N ASP A 22 -7.76 -18.68 -11.21
CA ASP A 22 -7.58 -19.09 -9.82
C ASP A 22 -6.50 -18.24 -9.15
N VAL A 23 -6.75 -17.82 -7.91
CA VAL A 23 -5.75 -17.12 -7.09
C VAL A 23 -4.74 -18.13 -6.55
N MET A 24 -3.46 -17.87 -6.80
CA MET A 24 -2.33 -18.70 -6.37
C MET A 24 -1.52 -18.02 -5.27
N THR A 25 -0.66 -18.79 -4.60
CA THR A 25 0.40 -18.23 -3.78
C THR A 25 1.68 -18.17 -4.61
N TYR A 26 2.22 -16.97 -4.76
CA TYR A 26 3.49 -16.71 -5.43
C TYR A 26 4.59 -16.57 -4.40
N ARG A 27 5.65 -17.35 -4.52
CA ARG A 27 6.91 -17.04 -3.83
C ARG A 27 7.74 -16.14 -4.72
N VAL A 28 8.04 -14.95 -4.24
CA VAL A 28 8.87 -13.96 -4.95
C VAL A 28 10.10 -13.61 -4.14
N GLY A 29 11.26 -13.57 -4.80
CA GLY A 29 12.47 -12.96 -4.26
C GLY A 29 12.50 -11.48 -4.64
N VAL A 30 12.67 -10.60 -3.66
CA VAL A 30 12.84 -9.15 -3.84
C VAL A 30 14.26 -8.81 -3.45
N ALA A 31 15.13 -8.62 -4.44
CA ALA A 31 16.54 -8.29 -4.24
C ALA A 31 16.78 -6.80 -4.51
N LEU A 32 17.55 -6.13 -3.65
CA LEU A 32 18.02 -4.78 -3.88
C LEU A 32 19.36 -4.82 -4.63
N GLU A 33 19.42 -4.15 -5.77
CA GLU A 33 20.58 -4.17 -6.66
C GLU A 33 21.66 -3.18 -6.22
N GLY A 34 22.91 -3.49 -6.56
CA GLY A 34 24.05 -2.58 -6.44
C GLY A 34 24.77 -2.57 -5.09
N THR A 35 24.18 -3.15 -4.04
CA THR A 35 24.79 -3.27 -2.71
C THR A 35 26.05 -4.14 -2.72
N ALA A 36 26.99 -3.84 -1.82
CA ALA A 36 28.24 -4.60 -1.71
C ALA A 36 28.03 -6.03 -1.19
N GLU A 37 27.13 -6.19 -0.22
CA GLU A 37 26.69 -7.48 0.31
C GLU A 37 25.22 -7.73 -0.05
N PRO A 38 24.80 -8.98 -0.30
CA PRO A 38 23.43 -9.27 -0.72
C PRO A 38 22.37 -8.74 0.26
N LEU A 39 21.38 -8.03 -0.28
CA LEU A 39 20.19 -7.59 0.45
C LEU A 39 18.93 -8.05 -0.28
N TRP A 40 18.14 -8.91 0.36
CA TRP A 40 16.92 -9.45 -0.23
C TRP A 40 15.86 -9.87 0.79
N ARG A 41 14.62 -10.03 0.32
CA ARG A 41 13.48 -10.59 1.07
C ARG A 41 12.78 -11.64 0.20
N THR A 42 12.34 -12.74 0.80
CA THR A 42 11.45 -13.71 0.14
C THR A 42 10.05 -13.54 0.69
N LEU A 43 9.11 -13.22 -0.20
CA LEU A 43 7.72 -12.97 0.13
C LEU A 43 6.85 -14.06 -0.49
N GLU A 44 5.82 -14.52 0.23
CA GLU A 44 4.70 -15.25 -0.35
C GLU A 44 3.50 -14.31 -0.47
N LEU A 45 3.04 -14.10 -1.70
CA LEU A 45 2.01 -13.13 -2.07
C LEU A 45 0.83 -13.82 -2.75
N ALA A 46 -0.39 -13.31 -2.54
CA ALA A 46 -1.54 -13.69 -3.34
C ALA A 46 -1.35 -13.17 -4.77
N SER A 47 -1.51 -14.05 -5.76
CA SER A 47 -1.22 -13.71 -7.17
C SER A 47 -2.12 -12.61 -7.72
N ASP A 48 -3.28 -12.37 -7.09
CA ASP A 48 -4.25 -11.36 -7.49
C ASP A 48 -4.05 -9.99 -6.85
N MET A 49 -2.98 -9.79 -6.07
CA MET A 49 -2.64 -8.48 -5.52
C MET A 49 -2.36 -7.46 -6.61
N PHE A 50 -2.86 -6.25 -6.44
CA PHE A 50 -2.51 -5.10 -7.27
C PHE A 50 -1.13 -4.55 -6.88
N LEU A 51 -0.47 -3.87 -7.81
CA LEU A 51 0.92 -3.42 -7.61
C LEU A 51 1.06 -2.36 -6.50
N ASP A 52 0.03 -1.56 -6.20
CA ASP A 52 0.00 -0.63 -5.07
C ASP A 52 0.01 -1.36 -3.70
N ASP A 53 -0.70 -2.48 -3.58
CA ASP A 53 -0.63 -3.32 -2.38
C ASP A 53 0.73 -4.06 -2.30
N VAL A 54 1.29 -4.49 -3.43
CA VAL A 54 2.65 -5.09 -3.47
C VAL A 54 3.70 -4.06 -3.04
N HIS A 55 3.59 -2.81 -3.49
CA HIS A 55 4.42 -1.68 -3.02
C HIS A 55 4.35 -1.54 -1.50
N ALA A 56 3.15 -1.54 -0.92
CA ALA A 56 2.99 -1.45 0.53
C ALA A 56 3.69 -2.61 1.28
N VAL A 57 3.64 -3.82 0.75
CA VAL A 57 4.36 -4.97 1.33
C VAL A 57 5.87 -4.80 1.22
N ILE A 58 6.39 -4.36 0.07
CA ILE A 58 7.84 -4.13 -0.12
C ILE A 58 8.34 -3.05 0.85
N GLN A 59 7.61 -1.94 0.99
CA GLN A 59 7.93 -0.88 1.94
C GLN A 59 8.08 -1.42 3.37
N VAL A 60 7.13 -2.24 3.82
CA VAL A 60 7.21 -2.87 5.15
C VAL A 60 8.35 -3.87 5.24
N ALA A 61 8.56 -4.71 4.22
CA ALA A 61 9.62 -5.72 4.21
C ALA A 61 11.03 -5.11 4.20
N MET A 62 11.16 -3.92 3.60
CA MET A 62 12.40 -3.13 3.60
C MET A 62 12.48 -2.14 4.78
N GLY A 63 11.45 -2.02 5.62
CA GLY A 63 11.47 -1.14 6.79
C GLY A 63 11.36 0.35 6.45
N TRP A 64 10.88 0.68 5.26
CA TRP A 64 10.68 2.04 4.80
C TRP A 64 9.34 2.63 5.21
N THR A 65 9.24 3.95 5.04
CA THR A 65 8.14 4.78 5.53
C THR A 65 7.23 5.28 4.43
N ASP A 66 7.47 4.88 3.16
CA ASP A 66 6.69 5.33 1.99
C ASP A 66 6.71 6.86 1.85
N SER A 67 7.90 7.44 2.02
CA SER A 67 8.14 8.89 2.00
C SER A 67 8.46 9.42 0.60
N HIS A 68 8.83 8.55 -0.34
CA HIS A 68 9.30 8.91 -1.67
C HIS A 68 8.43 8.32 -2.79
N LEU A 69 8.64 8.83 -4.00
CA LEU A 69 7.99 8.30 -5.20
C LEU A 69 8.51 6.90 -5.53
N HIS A 70 7.69 6.10 -6.18
CA HIS A 70 8.05 4.77 -6.63
C HIS A 70 7.43 4.45 -7.99
N ARG A 71 7.97 3.42 -8.64
CA ARG A 71 7.46 2.94 -9.93
C ARG A 71 7.83 1.48 -10.17
N PHE A 72 6.91 0.73 -10.79
CA PHE A 72 7.22 -0.60 -11.30
C PHE A 72 7.47 -0.60 -12.80
N ALA A 73 8.19 -1.59 -13.30
CA ALA A 73 8.39 -1.78 -14.74
C ALA A 73 8.50 -3.25 -15.13
N SER A 74 7.95 -3.59 -16.30
CA SER A 74 8.21 -4.85 -17.00
C SER A 74 8.99 -4.59 -18.27
N GLY A 75 10.01 -5.40 -18.54
CA GLY A 75 10.85 -5.25 -19.72
C GLY A 75 12.19 -5.99 -19.57
N PRO A 76 13.16 -5.72 -20.44
CA PRO A 76 14.49 -6.33 -20.33
C PRO A 76 15.34 -5.75 -19.18
N ALA A 77 15.08 -4.51 -18.75
CA ALA A 77 15.73 -3.83 -17.63
C ALA A 77 14.90 -2.59 -17.23
N TYR A 78 14.95 -2.12 -15.98
CA TYR A 78 14.18 -0.94 -15.53
C TYR A 78 14.35 0.28 -16.47
N TYR A 79 15.59 0.66 -16.76
CA TYR A 79 15.92 1.81 -17.63
C TYR A 79 15.90 1.52 -19.15
N SER A 80 15.40 0.36 -19.58
CA SER A 80 15.26 0.08 -21.01
C SER A 80 14.19 0.98 -21.63
N ARG A 81 14.46 1.45 -22.85
CA ARG A 81 13.46 2.18 -23.67
C ARG A 81 12.25 1.32 -24.03
N GLU A 82 12.39 0.00 -23.93
CA GLU A 82 11.36 -0.99 -24.24
C GLU A 82 10.48 -1.31 -23.04
N SER A 83 10.83 -0.83 -21.84
CA SER A 83 10.06 -1.13 -20.64
C SER A 83 8.69 -0.46 -20.63
N GLU A 84 7.71 -1.21 -20.13
CA GLU A 84 6.39 -0.74 -19.79
C GLU A 84 6.39 -0.34 -18.31
N PHE A 85 5.93 0.87 -18.01
CA PHE A 85 5.93 1.42 -16.66
C PHE A 85 4.53 1.38 -16.04
N TYR A 86 4.49 1.03 -14.76
CA TYR A 86 3.28 1.05 -13.94
C TYR A 86 3.42 2.14 -12.88
N LEU A 87 2.52 3.11 -12.96
CA LEU A 87 2.70 4.44 -12.37
C LEU A 87 1.93 4.58 -11.07
N MET A 88 2.56 5.24 -10.10
CA MET A 88 1.87 5.67 -8.89
C MET A 88 0.94 6.86 -9.18
N PRO A 89 -0.08 7.15 -8.33
CA PRO A 89 -1.06 8.20 -8.59
C PRO A 89 -0.47 9.59 -8.87
N PHE A 90 0.61 9.95 -8.18
CA PHE A 90 1.27 11.25 -8.38
C PHE A 90 1.78 11.44 -9.82
N GLU A 91 2.37 10.40 -10.41
CA GLU A 91 2.89 10.46 -11.78
C GLU A 91 1.76 10.61 -12.81
N ILE A 92 0.63 9.93 -12.57
CA ILE A 92 -0.58 10.06 -13.39
C ILE A 92 -1.11 11.49 -13.35
N ASP A 93 -1.17 12.10 -12.16
CA ASP A 93 -1.64 13.48 -11.98
C ASP A 93 -0.73 14.50 -12.69
N GLU A 94 0.58 14.24 -12.76
CA GLU A 94 1.55 15.04 -13.51
C GLU A 94 1.53 14.78 -15.04
N GLY A 95 0.71 13.83 -15.50
CA GLY A 95 0.50 13.55 -16.92
C GLY A 95 1.54 12.60 -17.54
N GLU A 96 2.27 11.86 -16.71
CA GLU A 96 3.17 10.80 -17.16
C GLU A 96 2.41 9.70 -17.91
N GLN A 97 3.09 9.06 -18.85
CA GLN A 97 2.49 8.03 -19.72
C GLN A 97 2.83 6.63 -19.20
N GLY A 98 1.80 5.87 -18.81
CA GLY A 98 1.92 4.50 -18.32
C GLY A 98 0.59 4.00 -17.78
N GLU A 99 0.57 2.76 -17.29
CA GLU A 99 -0.64 2.16 -16.71
C GLU A 99 -0.68 2.44 -15.20
N PRO A 100 -1.81 2.85 -14.60
CA PRO A 100 -1.89 3.05 -13.16
C PRO A 100 -1.67 1.75 -12.39
N GLU A 101 -0.77 1.74 -11.40
CA GLU A 101 -0.34 0.52 -10.70
C GLU A 101 -1.49 -0.22 -9.99
N HIS A 102 -2.47 0.53 -9.46
CA HIS A 102 -3.66 -0.01 -8.78
C HIS A 102 -4.65 -0.72 -9.73
N THR A 103 -4.36 -0.75 -11.03
CA THR A 103 -5.15 -1.47 -12.04
C THR A 103 -4.47 -2.73 -12.56
N VAL A 104 -3.19 -2.92 -12.24
CA VAL A 104 -2.33 -4.01 -12.71
C VAL A 104 -2.14 -5.02 -11.58
N ARG A 105 -2.46 -6.28 -11.84
CA ARG A 105 -2.23 -7.37 -10.88
C ARG A 105 -0.87 -8.03 -11.05
N LEU A 106 -0.36 -8.57 -9.95
CA LEU A 106 0.89 -9.33 -9.92
C LEU A 106 0.90 -10.49 -10.92
N ASP A 107 -0.23 -11.20 -11.07
CA ASP A 107 -0.39 -12.29 -12.03
C ASP A 107 -0.55 -11.87 -13.50
N GLU A 108 -0.61 -10.56 -13.79
CA GLU A 108 -0.49 -10.07 -15.17
C GLU A 108 0.98 -9.91 -15.57
N VAL A 109 1.87 -9.63 -14.60
CA VAL A 109 3.27 -9.25 -14.86
C VAL A 109 4.28 -10.33 -14.46
N LEU A 110 3.90 -11.22 -13.53
CA LEU A 110 4.65 -12.42 -13.14
C LEU A 110 3.73 -13.63 -13.34
N VAL A 111 3.99 -14.48 -14.33
CA VAL A 111 3.09 -15.61 -14.66
C VAL A 111 3.74 -16.97 -14.45
N GLU A 112 5.01 -17.07 -14.85
CA GLU A 112 5.81 -18.30 -14.78
C GLU A 112 7.05 -18.06 -13.92
N PRO A 113 7.49 -19.07 -13.14
CA PRO A 113 8.77 -19.02 -12.44
C PRO A 113 9.91 -18.58 -13.36
N GLY A 114 10.68 -17.59 -12.92
CA GLY A 114 11.74 -16.93 -13.68
C GLY A 114 11.34 -15.57 -14.25
N ASP A 115 10.04 -15.25 -14.37
CA ASP A 115 9.57 -13.92 -14.73
C ASP A 115 10.10 -12.86 -13.74
N VAL A 116 10.34 -11.65 -14.25
CA VAL A 116 10.96 -10.55 -13.51
C VAL A 116 10.11 -9.30 -13.64
N LEU A 117 9.92 -8.61 -12.52
CA LEU A 117 9.36 -7.28 -12.39
C LEU A 117 10.39 -6.38 -11.72
N PHE A 118 10.55 -5.15 -12.20
CA PHE A 118 11.43 -4.15 -11.58
C PHE A 118 10.62 -3.21 -10.71
N TYR A 119 11.20 -2.75 -9.61
CA TYR A 119 10.62 -1.78 -8.71
C TYR A 119 11.68 -0.76 -8.29
N CYS A 120 11.42 0.51 -8.55
CA CYS A 120 12.26 1.62 -8.13
C CYS A 120 11.54 2.36 -7.01
N TYR A 121 12.23 2.55 -5.88
CA TYR A 121 11.78 3.41 -4.79
C TYR A 121 12.77 4.56 -4.60
N ASP A 122 12.23 5.75 -4.36
CA ASP A 122 12.96 7.01 -4.27
C ASP A 122 13.75 7.34 -5.54
N PHE A 123 13.20 8.20 -6.38
CA PHE A 123 13.88 8.65 -7.60
C PHE A 123 15.13 9.52 -7.34
N GLY A 124 15.36 9.94 -6.09
CA GLY A 124 16.59 10.58 -5.66
C GLY A 124 17.71 9.55 -5.42
N ASP A 125 17.48 8.63 -4.48
CA ASP A 125 18.45 7.61 -4.06
C ASP A 125 18.52 6.39 -5.01
N ASP A 126 17.55 6.24 -5.89
CA ASP A 126 17.43 5.22 -6.93
C ASP A 126 17.50 3.77 -6.42
N TRP A 127 16.67 3.43 -5.42
CA TRP A 127 16.62 2.07 -4.88
C TRP A 127 15.98 1.10 -5.87
N GLN A 128 16.83 0.44 -6.67
CA GLN A 128 16.42 -0.52 -7.68
C GLN A 128 16.26 -1.92 -7.10
N HIS A 129 15.07 -2.49 -7.26
CA HIS A 129 14.76 -3.85 -6.86
C HIS A 129 14.41 -4.72 -8.06
N VAL A 130 14.87 -5.96 -7.99
CA VAL A 130 14.50 -7.03 -8.91
C VAL A 130 13.59 -7.99 -8.16
N ILE A 131 12.34 -8.05 -8.61
CA ILE A 131 11.31 -8.96 -8.09
C ILE A 131 11.25 -10.15 -9.03
N ARG A 132 11.63 -11.34 -8.56
CA ARG A 132 11.63 -12.57 -9.35
C ARG A 132 10.58 -13.54 -8.83
N LEU A 133 9.73 -14.05 -9.72
CA LEU A 133 8.85 -15.16 -9.37
C LEU A 133 9.66 -16.45 -9.28
N GLU A 134 9.68 -17.09 -8.11
CA GLU A 134 10.46 -18.30 -7.86
C GLU A 134 9.58 -19.55 -7.93
N GLU A 135 8.37 -19.47 -7.37
CA GLU A 135 7.45 -20.60 -7.29
C GLU A 135 5.99 -20.14 -7.36
N VAL A 136 5.14 -20.98 -7.97
CA VAL A 136 3.69 -20.80 -7.98
C VAL A 136 3.04 -22.05 -7.37
N THR A 137 2.27 -21.87 -6.31
CA THR A 137 1.57 -22.96 -5.61
C THR A 137 0.09 -22.67 -5.42
N SER A 138 -0.70 -23.73 -5.18
CA SER A 138 -2.12 -23.58 -4.88
C SER A 138 -2.32 -22.83 -3.57
N ARG A 139 -3.20 -21.82 -3.58
CA ARG A 139 -3.51 -21.03 -2.39
C ARG A 139 -4.59 -21.70 -1.54
N SER A 140 -4.36 -21.76 -0.22
CA SER A 140 -5.42 -22.15 0.72
C SER A 140 -6.34 -20.97 1.03
N GLY A 141 -7.63 -21.22 1.24
CA GLY A 141 -8.61 -20.14 1.49
C GLY A 141 -8.37 -19.32 2.76
N SER A 142 -7.58 -19.84 3.70
CA SER A 142 -7.20 -19.16 4.94
C SER A 142 -5.78 -18.60 4.93
N ALA A 143 -5.05 -18.70 3.81
CA ALA A 143 -3.69 -18.15 3.73
C ALA A 143 -3.74 -16.61 3.81
N PRO A 144 -2.77 -15.95 4.47
CA PRO A 144 -2.63 -14.50 4.41
C PRO A 144 -2.33 -14.03 2.99
N ARG A 145 -2.71 -12.80 2.63
CA ARG A 145 -2.41 -12.24 1.30
C ARG A 145 -0.93 -11.96 1.09
N ALA A 146 -0.19 -11.67 2.14
CA ALA A 146 1.26 -11.48 2.09
C ALA A 146 1.92 -12.01 3.37
N VAL A 147 3.11 -12.60 3.24
CA VAL A 147 3.97 -12.99 4.35
C VAL A 147 5.43 -12.94 3.89
N CYS A 148 6.32 -12.44 4.74
CA CYS A 148 7.77 -12.54 4.58
C CYS A 148 8.26 -13.83 5.24
N ILE A 149 8.93 -14.70 4.48
CA ILE A 149 9.38 -16.02 4.95
C ILE A 149 10.89 -16.15 5.06
N GLY A 150 11.62 -15.11 4.69
CA GLY A 150 13.07 -15.06 4.82
C GLY A 150 13.63 -13.75 4.29
N GLY A 151 14.87 -13.45 4.67
CA GLY A 151 15.62 -12.35 4.12
C GLY A 151 17.08 -12.38 4.53
N GLU A 152 17.88 -11.55 3.87
CA GLU A 152 19.27 -11.30 4.19
C GLU A 152 19.59 -9.81 4.03
N GLY A 153 20.58 -9.34 4.79
CA GLY A 153 21.00 -7.95 4.77
C GLY A 153 20.08 -7.04 5.62
N PRO A 154 20.66 -6.12 6.41
CA PRO A 154 19.88 -5.14 7.14
C PRO A 154 19.19 -4.19 6.15
N SER A 155 17.99 -3.74 6.50
CA SER A 155 17.20 -2.79 5.75
C SER A 155 17.87 -1.40 5.67
N PRO A 156 17.89 -0.73 4.51
CA PRO A 156 18.44 0.61 4.39
C PRO A 156 17.61 1.63 5.18
N ALA A 157 18.28 2.63 5.76
CA ALA A 157 17.56 3.77 6.34
C ALA A 157 17.02 4.67 5.21
N GLU A 158 15.90 5.35 5.47
CA GLU A 158 15.42 6.42 4.58
C GLU A 158 16.48 7.52 4.44
N ASP A 159 16.52 8.16 3.27
CA ASP A 159 17.41 9.28 2.96
C ASP A 159 18.90 9.02 3.23
N CYS A 160 19.34 7.76 3.16
CA CYS A 160 20.74 7.43 3.46
C CYS A 160 21.71 7.71 2.32
N GLY A 161 21.23 8.15 1.15
CA GLY A 161 22.05 8.52 0.00
C GLY A 161 22.30 7.36 -0.96
N GLY A 162 21.27 6.53 -1.16
CA GLY A 162 21.29 5.39 -2.07
C GLY A 162 22.27 4.30 -1.64
N VAL A 163 22.55 3.40 -2.57
CA VAL A 163 23.41 2.22 -2.37
C VAL A 163 24.76 2.57 -1.73
N HIS A 164 25.41 3.64 -2.20
CA HIS A 164 26.70 4.07 -1.67
C HIS A 164 26.62 4.46 -0.19
N GLY A 165 25.61 5.25 0.17
CA GLY A 165 25.39 5.68 1.54
C GLY A 165 25.02 4.51 2.46
N TYR A 166 24.22 3.56 1.96
CA TYR A 166 23.92 2.32 2.68
C TYR A 166 25.17 1.49 2.96
N ASP A 167 25.98 1.18 1.93
CA ASP A 167 27.20 0.38 2.10
C ASP A 167 28.19 1.06 3.06
N LEU A 168 28.29 2.40 2.97
CA LEU A 168 29.08 3.21 3.88
C LEU A 168 28.59 3.05 5.32
N LEU A 169 27.28 3.12 5.55
CA LEU A 169 26.66 3.00 6.88
C LEU A 169 26.73 1.57 7.45
N VAL A 170 26.56 0.53 6.63
CA VAL A 170 26.77 -0.86 7.04
C VAL A 170 28.20 -1.02 7.57
N ALA A 171 29.19 -0.61 6.78
CA ALA A 171 30.58 -0.72 7.15
C ALA A 171 30.97 0.17 8.34
N ALA A 172 30.46 1.40 8.41
CA ALA A 172 30.77 2.36 9.46
C ALA A 172 30.15 2.01 10.83
N ASN A 173 29.13 1.15 10.86
CA ASN A 173 28.46 0.71 12.09
C ASN A 173 28.91 -0.67 12.59
N ASP A 174 29.77 -1.39 11.86
CA ASP A 174 30.30 -2.68 12.27
C ASP A 174 31.83 -2.64 12.45
N PRO A 175 32.35 -2.59 13.71
CA PRO A 175 33.78 -2.63 13.98
C PRO A 175 34.53 -3.86 13.45
N ALA A 176 33.82 -4.96 13.15
CA ALA A 176 34.40 -6.16 12.55
C ALA A 176 34.47 -6.08 11.01
N HIS A 177 33.82 -5.11 10.39
CA HIS A 177 33.78 -4.97 8.93
C HIS A 177 35.16 -4.59 8.39
N PRO A 178 35.65 -5.21 7.29
CA PRO A 178 36.98 -4.93 6.74
C PRO A 178 37.22 -3.46 6.38
N ARG A 179 36.15 -2.74 5.98
CA ARG A 179 36.20 -1.31 5.62
C ARG A 179 35.86 -0.37 6.78
N TYR A 180 35.64 -0.85 8.01
CA TYR A 180 35.17 -0.03 9.14
C TYR A 180 35.93 1.29 9.31
N ALA A 181 37.26 1.24 9.37
CA ALA A 181 38.09 2.43 9.59
C ALA A 181 38.03 3.43 8.43
N GLU A 182 37.99 2.92 7.19
CA GLU A 182 37.86 3.73 5.97
C GLU A 182 36.48 4.40 5.92
N SER A 183 35.42 3.61 6.11
CA SER A 183 34.03 4.07 6.10
C SER A 183 33.73 5.07 7.22
N ARG A 184 34.30 4.90 8.42
CA ARG A 184 34.21 5.91 9.50
C ARG A 184 34.88 7.23 9.11
N ALA A 185 36.02 7.18 8.43
CA ALA A 185 36.73 8.38 8.00
C ALA A 185 35.98 9.10 6.87
N GLU A 186 35.51 8.36 5.87
CA GLU A 186 34.70 8.89 4.77
C GLU A 186 33.40 9.51 5.30
N TYR A 187 32.67 8.81 6.17
CA TYR A 187 31.45 9.35 6.79
C TYR A 187 31.72 10.64 7.55
N ALA A 188 32.81 10.71 8.32
CA ALA A 188 33.19 11.93 9.04
C ALA A 188 33.59 13.08 8.11
N GLU A 189 34.14 12.80 6.93
CA GLU A 189 34.45 13.82 5.91
C GLU A 189 33.18 14.39 5.28
N ILE A 190 32.20 13.54 5.00
CA ILE A 190 30.94 13.93 4.35
C ILE A 190 30.01 14.66 5.33
N PHE A 191 29.81 14.10 6.53
CA PHE A 191 28.78 14.54 7.47
C PHE A 191 29.32 15.31 8.69
N GLY A 192 30.64 15.28 8.93
CA GLY A 192 31.28 15.87 10.10
C GLY A 192 31.67 14.83 11.14
N ALA A 193 32.81 15.03 11.81
CA ALA A 193 33.40 14.07 12.75
C ALA A 193 32.58 13.88 14.03
N GLU A 194 31.72 14.84 14.36
CA GLU A 194 30.80 14.81 15.49
C GLU A 194 29.49 14.04 15.22
N VAL A 195 29.19 13.74 13.95
CA VAL A 195 27.96 13.04 13.58
C VAL A 195 28.18 11.54 13.71
N ASP A 196 27.34 10.89 14.52
CA ASP A 196 27.43 9.44 14.71
C ASP A 196 26.63 8.69 13.63
N PRO A 197 27.27 7.87 12.77
CA PRO A 197 26.57 7.07 11.75
C PRO A 197 25.56 6.08 12.34
N ALA A 198 25.57 5.83 13.64
CA ALA A 198 24.57 5.02 14.31
C ALA A 198 23.15 5.60 14.22
N TRP A 199 23.01 6.91 13.99
CA TRP A 199 21.70 7.57 13.89
C TRP A 199 20.91 7.14 12.65
N SER A 200 21.61 6.77 11.59
CA SER A 200 21.04 6.24 10.34
C SER A 200 21.48 4.80 10.10
N ALA A 201 21.74 4.04 11.17
CA ALA A 201 22.18 2.66 11.04
C ALA A 201 21.12 1.81 10.31
N PRO A 202 21.54 0.96 9.36
CA PRO A 202 20.67 -0.03 8.76
C PRO A 202 20.01 -0.92 9.81
N THR A 203 18.72 -1.21 9.62
CA THR A 203 17.94 -1.95 10.62
C THR A 203 18.02 -3.46 10.33
N PRO A 204 18.40 -4.32 11.29
CA PRO A 204 18.38 -5.76 11.06
C PRO A 204 17.00 -6.26 10.62
N SER A 205 16.98 -7.21 9.67
CA SER A 205 15.74 -7.87 9.28
C SER A 205 15.29 -8.85 10.37
N ASP A 206 14.00 -8.83 10.69
CA ASP A 206 13.33 -9.79 11.57
C ASP A 206 11.96 -10.10 10.97
N GLU A 207 11.79 -11.33 10.48
CA GLU A 207 10.59 -11.74 9.77
C GLU A 207 9.33 -11.65 10.64
N ASP A 208 9.43 -11.87 11.95
CA ASP A 208 8.29 -11.75 12.86
C ASP A 208 7.87 -10.29 13.03
N VAL A 209 8.83 -9.35 13.11
CA VAL A 209 8.55 -7.91 13.12
C VAL A 209 7.91 -7.49 11.81
N VAL A 210 8.47 -7.89 10.67
CA VAL A 210 7.96 -7.60 9.33
C VAL A 210 6.54 -8.15 9.17
N ASN A 211 6.29 -9.40 9.52
CA ASN A 211 4.98 -10.03 9.37
C ASN A 211 3.90 -9.41 10.26
N ARG A 212 4.27 -8.98 11.49
CA ARG A 212 3.34 -8.19 12.33
C ARG A 212 2.99 -6.85 11.70
N ALA A 213 3.94 -6.22 10.99
CA ALA A 213 3.68 -4.96 10.30
C ALA A 213 2.86 -5.18 9.01
N ILE A 214 3.12 -6.24 8.24
CA ILE A 214 2.31 -6.64 7.06
C ILE A 214 0.86 -6.88 7.47
N GLY A 215 0.63 -7.53 8.62
CA GLY A 215 -0.72 -7.75 9.16
C GLY A 215 -1.51 -6.45 9.44
N ARG A 216 -0.86 -5.29 9.49
CA ARG A 216 -1.47 -3.96 9.68
C ARG A 216 -1.63 -3.17 8.38
N LEU A 217 -1.48 -3.82 7.22
CA LEU A 217 -1.77 -3.21 5.91
C LEU A 217 -3.23 -3.37 5.48
N ALA A 218 -4.01 -4.18 6.22
CA ALA A 218 -5.39 -4.56 5.90
C ALA A 218 -5.58 -4.93 4.42
N LEU A 219 -4.71 -5.82 3.89
CA LEU A 219 -4.73 -6.24 2.48
C LEU A 219 -6.03 -6.96 2.07
N ASP A 220 -6.82 -7.41 3.04
CA ASP A 220 -8.14 -8.03 2.85
C ASP A 220 -9.29 -7.01 2.94
N ALA A 221 -9.01 -5.73 3.21
CA ALA A 221 -10.04 -4.70 3.29
C ALA A 221 -10.71 -4.45 1.93
N PRO A 222 -11.98 -3.99 1.92
CA PRO A 222 -12.65 -3.57 0.70
C PRO A 222 -11.81 -2.54 -0.06
N ALA A 223 -11.86 -2.59 -1.39
CA ALA A 223 -11.19 -1.60 -2.21
C ALA A 223 -11.72 -0.20 -1.88
N VAL A 224 -10.88 0.83 -1.96
CA VAL A 224 -11.30 2.20 -1.63
C VAL A 224 -12.53 2.62 -2.43
N SER A 225 -12.61 2.22 -3.70
CA SER A 225 -13.74 2.47 -4.59
C SER A 225 -15.06 1.84 -4.13
N GLU A 226 -15.01 0.82 -3.27
CA GLU A 226 -16.19 0.15 -2.69
C GLU A 226 -16.68 0.84 -1.42
N LEU A 227 -15.91 1.80 -0.88
CA LEU A 227 -16.30 2.56 0.31
C LEU A 227 -17.43 3.56 -0.02
N PRO A 228 -18.25 3.93 0.99
CA PRO A 228 -19.17 5.06 0.87
C PRO A 228 -18.49 6.31 0.31
N ALA A 229 -19.15 7.03 -0.61
CA ALA A 229 -18.56 8.14 -1.36
C ALA A 229 -17.87 9.22 -0.50
N ARG A 230 -18.32 9.47 0.74
CA ARG A 230 -17.66 10.42 1.65
C ARG A 230 -16.30 9.93 2.15
N LEU A 231 -16.16 8.62 2.35
CA LEU A 231 -14.91 8.00 2.76
C LEU A 231 -13.92 7.95 1.60
N VAL A 232 -14.40 7.72 0.37
CA VAL A 232 -13.60 7.88 -0.85
C VAL A 232 -13.03 9.29 -0.94
N GLN A 233 -13.88 10.31 -0.82
CA GLN A 233 -13.45 11.72 -0.86
C GLN A 233 -12.45 12.05 0.24
N LEU A 234 -12.65 11.52 1.46
CA LEU A 234 -11.71 11.73 2.56
C LEU A 234 -10.36 11.06 2.28
N HIS A 235 -10.37 9.83 1.77
CA HIS A 235 -9.17 9.08 1.39
C HIS A 235 -8.40 9.79 0.27
N GLU A 236 -9.09 10.26 -0.77
CA GLU A 236 -8.49 11.00 -1.89
C GLU A 236 -7.96 12.38 -1.48
N ALA A 237 -8.58 13.03 -0.49
CA ALA A 237 -8.12 14.32 0.02
C ALA A 237 -6.80 14.23 0.80
N ILE A 238 -6.44 13.05 1.32
CA ILE A 238 -5.18 12.83 2.00
C ILE A 238 -4.08 12.63 0.96
N ARG A 239 -3.20 13.62 0.83
CA ARG A 239 -2.03 13.59 -0.07
C ARG A 239 -0.79 12.93 0.54
N PHE A 240 -0.84 12.59 1.83
CA PHE A 240 0.26 11.94 2.54
C PHE A 240 -0.02 10.43 2.65
N MET A 241 0.72 9.62 1.89
CA MET A 241 0.48 8.19 1.73
C MET A 241 0.43 7.41 3.06
N PRO A 242 1.30 7.67 4.06
CA PRO A 242 1.20 7.00 5.36
C PRO A 242 -0.12 7.29 6.10
N ALA A 243 -0.63 8.52 6.03
CA ALA A 243 -1.93 8.86 6.62
C ALA A 243 -3.09 8.23 5.85
N GLN A 244 -2.96 8.11 4.53
CA GLN A 244 -3.95 7.45 3.69
C GLN A 244 -4.04 5.95 4.02
N ARG A 245 -2.89 5.27 4.19
CA ARG A 245 -2.83 3.88 4.66
C ARG A 245 -3.38 3.70 6.07
N ALA A 246 -3.02 4.59 6.99
CA ALA A 246 -3.56 4.57 8.35
C ALA A 246 -5.10 4.71 8.35
N LEU A 247 -5.66 5.55 7.47
CA LEU A 247 -7.09 5.65 7.29
C LEU A 247 -7.68 4.33 6.75
N ARG A 248 -7.09 3.69 5.74
CA ARG A 248 -7.57 2.37 5.27
C ARG A 248 -7.59 1.34 6.39
N GLN A 249 -6.52 1.27 7.19
CA GLN A 249 -6.44 0.34 8.31
C GLN A 249 -7.55 0.60 9.34
N LEU A 250 -7.76 1.87 9.73
CA LEU A 250 -8.84 2.24 10.64
C LEU A 250 -10.23 1.91 10.08
N LEU A 251 -10.44 2.08 8.77
CA LEU A 251 -11.70 1.75 8.11
C LEU A 251 -11.95 0.23 8.07
N SER A 252 -10.90 -0.57 7.82
CA SER A 252 -10.97 -2.03 7.89
C SER A 252 -11.25 -2.51 9.31
N ASP A 253 -10.53 -1.98 10.30
CA ASP A 253 -10.69 -2.35 11.71
C ASP A 253 -12.06 -1.94 12.26
N ALA A 254 -12.68 -0.92 11.69
CA ALA A 254 -14.03 -0.49 12.05
C ALA A 254 -15.12 -1.46 11.60
N GLY A 255 -14.84 -2.41 10.70
CA GLY A 255 -15.80 -3.42 10.24
C GLY A 255 -17.09 -2.79 9.67
N LEU A 256 -16.96 -1.76 8.83
CA LEU A 256 -18.11 -0.96 8.35
C LEU A 256 -19.10 -1.77 7.50
N ASP A 257 -18.67 -2.90 6.99
CA ASP A 257 -19.39 -3.87 6.17
C ASP A 257 -19.95 -5.04 6.99
N GLU A 258 -19.56 -5.18 8.26
CA GLU A 258 -20.09 -6.21 9.14
C GLU A 258 -21.44 -5.78 9.75
N PRO A 259 -22.44 -6.69 9.78
CA PRO A 259 -23.69 -6.43 10.48
C PRO A 259 -23.40 -6.14 11.96
N THR A 260 -23.57 -4.88 12.38
CA THR A 260 -23.49 -4.54 13.79
C THR A 260 -24.75 -5.06 14.50
N GLU A 261 -24.57 -5.98 15.45
CA GLU A 261 -25.67 -6.33 16.36
C GLU A 261 -26.01 -5.12 17.24
N ILE A 262 -27.16 -4.51 16.97
CA ILE A 262 -27.69 -3.43 17.82
C ILE A 262 -28.38 -4.09 19.00
N ALA A 263 -27.88 -3.84 20.22
CA ALA A 263 -28.50 -4.35 21.44
C ALA A 263 -29.99 -3.95 21.50
N PRO A 264 -30.89 -4.82 22.01
CA PRO A 264 -32.34 -4.53 22.01
C PRO A 264 -32.71 -3.19 22.63
N ASP A 265 -32.02 -2.78 23.69
CA ASP A 265 -32.24 -1.49 24.36
C ASP A 265 -31.82 -0.29 23.50
N ASP A 266 -30.72 -0.43 22.75
CA ASP A 266 -30.25 0.60 21.83
C ASP A 266 -31.17 0.70 20.62
N ALA A 267 -31.61 -0.44 20.07
CA ALA A 267 -32.59 -0.49 19.00
C ALA A 267 -33.90 0.18 19.44
N ALA A 268 -34.40 -0.14 20.64
CA ALA A 268 -35.59 0.48 21.22
C ALA A 268 -35.40 1.99 21.38
N ARG A 269 -34.23 2.46 21.83
CA ARG A 269 -33.92 3.90 21.95
C ARG A 269 -33.88 4.61 20.60
N MET A 270 -33.31 3.96 19.57
CA MET A 270 -33.22 4.51 18.22
C MET A 270 -34.60 4.70 17.58
N VAL A 271 -35.53 3.77 17.80
CA VAL A 271 -36.88 3.84 17.22
C VAL A 271 -37.93 4.44 18.16
N ALA A 272 -37.58 4.79 19.40
CA ALA A 272 -38.51 5.22 20.45
C ALA A 272 -39.50 6.31 20.00
N ARG A 273 -39.02 7.29 19.20
CA ARG A 273 -39.86 8.39 18.70
C ARG A 273 -40.90 7.91 17.69
N TYR A 274 -40.53 6.98 16.82
CA TYR A 274 -41.44 6.37 15.85
C TYR A 274 -42.44 5.46 16.56
N THR A 275 -41.98 4.64 17.50
CA THR A 275 -42.84 3.79 18.32
C THR A 275 -43.84 4.62 19.13
N TRP A 276 -43.40 5.73 19.74
CA TRP A 276 -44.29 6.66 20.43
C TRP A 276 -45.37 7.20 19.49
N LEU A 277 -44.99 7.65 18.28
CA LEU A 277 -45.93 8.21 17.32
C LEU A 277 -46.94 7.16 16.87
N LEU A 278 -46.48 5.96 16.50
CA LEU A 278 -47.35 4.85 16.10
C LEU A 278 -48.34 4.48 17.21
N ASN A 279 -47.87 4.41 18.46
CA ASN A 279 -48.73 4.16 19.62
C ASN A 279 -49.70 5.32 19.88
N ARG A 280 -49.30 6.57 19.62
CA ARG A 280 -50.14 7.76 19.80
C ARG A 280 -51.24 7.84 18.73
N VAL A 281 -50.94 7.39 17.52
CA VAL A 281 -51.89 7.29 16.40
C VAL A 281 -52.89 6.17 16.67
N GLY A 282 -52.40 5.00 17.09
CA GLY A 282 -53.24 3.83 17.36
C GLY A 282 -54.03 3.35 16.14
N ASP A 283 -54.96 2.42 16.36
CA ASP A 283 -55.77 1.83 15.29
C ASP A 283 -56.82 2.80 14.73
N ASP A 284 -57.26 3.77 15.55
CA ASP A 284 -58.29 4.74 15.19
C ASP A 284 -57.77 5.91 14.34
N GLY A 285 -56.45 6.06 14.25
CA GLY A 285 -55.80 7.16 13.54
C GLY A 285 -55.92 8.52 14.24
N ILE A 286 -55.33 9.54 13.63
CA ILE A 286 -55.47 10.94 14.07
C ILE A 286 -56.06 11.75 12.91
N ALA A 287 -57.24 12.34 13.15
CA ALA A 287 -57.81 13.30 12.21
C ALA A 287 -56.93 14.55 12.15
N LEU A 288 -56.47 14.88 10.94
CA LEU A 288 -55.69 16.09 10.70
C LEU A 288 -56.59 17.33 10.81
N THR A 289 -55.96 18.47 11.08
CA THR A 289 -56.63 19.77 10.97
C THR A 289 -57.10 20.01 9.53
N SER A 290 -58.03 20.95 9.32
CA SER A 290 -58.51 21.33 7.98
C SER A 290 -57.41 21.80 7.02
N ALA A 291 -56.25 22.20 7.55
CA ALA A 291 -55.06 22.58 6.79
C ALA A 291 -54.07 21.41 6.57
N GLY A 292 -54.40 20.19 7.00
CA GLY A 292 -53.56 18.98 6.79
C GLY A 292 -52.45 18.76 7.82
N TYR A 293 -52.44 19.50 8.94
CA TYR A 293 -51.44 19.34 10.00
C TYR A 293 -51.90 18.46 11.15
N LEU A 294 -50.95 17.85 11.87
CA LEU A 294 -51.19 17.16 13.13
C LEU A 294 -51.76 18.16 14.16
N PRO A 295 -52.87 17.85 14.87
CA PRO A 295 -53.44 18.78 15.82
C PRO A 295 -52.45 19.15 16.95
N PRO A 296 -52.45 20.41 17.45
CA PRO A 296 -51.47 20.88 18.43
C PRO A 296 -51.38 20.06 19.72
N VAL A 297 -52.47 19.39 20.11
CA VAL A 297 -52.50 18.50 21.29
C VAL A 297 -51.59 17.28 21.11
N HIS A 298 -51.46 16.74 19.90
CA HIS A 298 -50.58 15.61 19.62
C HIS A 298 -49.13 16.07 19.45
N VAL A 299 -48.92 17.25 18.85
CA VAL A 299 -47.57 17.84 18.73
C VAL A 299 -46.99 18.14 20.11
N LYS A 300 -47.75 18.78 21.01
CA LYS A 300 -47.30 19.08 22.37
C LYS A 300 -46.91 17.81 23.13
N ALA A 301 -47.72 16.76 23.03
CA ALA A 301 -47.45 15.49 23.66
C ALA A 301 -46.17 14.80 23.14
N ALA A 302 -45.69 15.12 21.93
CA ALA A 302 -44.47 14.55 21.36
C ALA A 302 -43.17 15.21 21.88
N VAL A 303 -43.27 16.42 22.43
CA VAL A 303 -42.14 17.22 22.95
C VAL A 303 -42.13 17.35 24.47
N THR A 304 -43.01 16.62 25.17
CA THR A 304 -43.03 16.50 26.65
C THR A 304 -42.63 15.09 27.04
#